data_AF-A0A931LMV4-F1
#
_entry.id   AF-A0A931LMV4-F1
#
_cell.length_a   1.000
_cell.length_b   1.000
_cell.length_c   1.000
_cell.angle_alpha   90.00
_cell.angle_beta   90.00
_cell.angle_gamma   90.00
#
_symmetry.space_group_name_H-M   'P 1'
#
loop_
_entity.id
_entity.type
_entity.pdbx_description
1 polymer ?
#
loop_
_entity_poly.entity_id
_entity_poly.type
_entity_poly.pdbx_seq_one_letter_code
_entity_poly.pdbx_strand_id
1 'polypeptide(L)'
;MNALPTPPSAAAPTPPSATQPVGYHGAVHEFKRRLIEATLHQVRGNRTHAARALGLQRTYLLRLMRDLRVTAPPVNLGAAKAPRPP
;
A
#
# COMPACT_ATOMS: atom_id res chain seq x y z
N MET A 1 32.55 44.90 20.49
CA MET A 1 31.30 44.13 20.49
C MET A 1 30.69 44.19 19.09
N ASN A 2 30.54 43.07 18.39
CA ASN A 2 29.53 42.91 17.35
C ASN A 2 29.16 41.42 17.29
N ALA A 3 27.92 41.11 17.67
CA ALA A 3 27.38 39.75 17.71
C ALA A 3 26.87 39.35 16.32
N LEU A 4 27.30 38.19 15.84
CA LEU A 4 26.72 37.53 14.65
C LEU A 4 25.32 37.00 15.01
N PRO A 5 24.30 37.17 14.14
CA PRO A 5 23.03 36.49 14.32
C PRO A 5 23.18 35.01 13.93
N THR A 6 22.88 34.10 14.85
CA THR A 6 22.70 32.69 14.55
C THR A 6 21.39 32.48 13.77
N PRO A 7 21.40 31.72 12.66
CA PRO A 7 20.15 31.32 12.02
C PRO A 7 19.41 30.28 12.89
N PRO A 8 18.06 30.33 12.94
CA PRO A 8 17.25 29.32 13.60
C PRO A 8 17.11 28.09 12.71
N SER A 9 16.82 26.95 13.34
CA SER A 9 16.11 25.83 12.72
C SER A 9 16.92 24.97 11.74
N ALA A 10 17.63 23.99 12.32
CA ALA A 10 17.64 22.66 11.74
C ALA A 10 16.62 21.84 12.52
N ALA A 11 15.36 21.94 12.10
CA ALA A 11 14.32 21.00 12.48
C ALA A 11 14.88 19.58 12.30
N ALA A 12 15.01 18.85 13.40
CA ALA A 12 15.33 17.43 13.35
C ALA A 12 14.34 16.76 12.39
N PRO A 13 14.80 15.90 11.46
CA PRO A 13 13.89 15.07 10.71
C PRO A 13 13.19 14.19 11.74
N THR A 14 11.90 14.45 11.99
CA THR A 14 11.03 13.48 12.65
C THR A 14 11.16 12.19 11.84
N PRO A 15 11.74 11.11 12.40
CA PRO A 15 11.81 9.86 11.67
C PRO A 15 10.36 9.49 11.30
N PRO A 16 10.07 9.19 10.03
CA PRO A 16 8.74 8.74 9.66
C PRO A 16 8.46 7.52 10.54
N SER A 17 7.41 7.62 11.37
CA SER A 17 7.01 6.62 12.36
C SER A 17 7.29 5.24 11.79
N ALA A 18 8.33 4.59 12.34
CA ALA A 18 8.75 3.28 11.92
C ALA A 18 7.49 2.43 11.97
N THR A 19 7.00 2.08 10.78
CA THR A 19 5.90 1.14 10.62
C THR A 19 6.34 -0.07 11.40
N GLN A 20 5.68 -0.31 12.53
CA GLN A 20 6.01 -1.39 13.45
C GLN A 20 6.32 -2.64 12.62
N PRO A 21 7.36 -3.41 12.96
CA PRO A 21 7.69 -4.61 12.22
C PRO A 21 6.45 -5.50 12.26
N VAL A 22 5.69 -5.46 11.17
CA VAL A 22 4.57 -6.35 10.97
C VAL A 22 5.23 -7.72 10.99
N GLY A 23 5.01 -8.48 12.05
CA GLY A 23 5.56 -9.84 12.14
C GLY A 23 5.23 -10.61 10.87
N TYR A 24 5.89 -11.73 10.60
CA TYR A 24 5.74 -12.48 9.34
C TYR A 24 4.29 -12.52 8.80
N HIS A 25 3.31 -12.81 9.66
CA HIS A 25 1.88 -12.78 9.32
C HIS A 25 1.39 -11.44 8.78
N GLY A 26 1.76 -10.32 9.39
CA GLY A 26 1.39 -8.98 8.94
C GLY A 26 2.09 -8.58 7.63
N ALA A 27 3.37 -8.93 7.45
CA ALA A 27 4.08 -8.70 6.18
C ALA A 27 3.44 -9.49 5.03
N VAL A 28 3.13 -10.77 5.28
CA VAL A 28 2.46 -11.67 4.32
C VAL A 28 1.02 -11.23 4.05
N HIS A 29 0.32 -10.71 5.06
CA HIS A 29 -1.02 -10.15 4.91
C HIS A 29 -1.01 -8.91 4.01
N GLU A 30 -0.08 -7.98 4.24
CA GLU A 30 0.02 -6.74 3.46
C GLU A 30 0.45 -7.03 2.01
N PHE A 31 1.40 -7.95 1.80
CA PHE A 31 1.76 -8.44 0.47
C PHE A 31 0.57 -9.02 -0.29
N LYS A 32 -0.19 -9.95 0.34
CA LYS A 32 -1.38 -10.55 -0.27
C LYS A 32 -2.40 -9.48 -0.66
N ARG A 33 -2.63 -8.49 0.21
CA ARG A 33 -3.54 -7.38 -0.06
C ARG A 33 -3.07 -6.56 -1.26
N ARG A 34 -1.81 -6.10 -1.29
CA ARG A 34 -1.26 -5.31 -2.41
C ARG A 34 -1.31 -6.07 -3.73
N LEU A 35 -1.03 -7.38 -3.72
CA LEU A 35 -1.10 -8.22 -4.90
C LEU A 35 -2.53 -8.30 -5.47
N ILE A 36 -3.52 -8.50 -4.61
CA ILE A 36 -4.94 -8.55 -5.00
C ILE A 36 -5.39 -7.17 -5.52
N GLU A 37 -5.02 -6.09 -4.83
CA GLU A 37 -5.32 -4.71 -5.25
C GLU A 37 -4.73 -4.37 -6.61
N ALA A 38 -3.44 -4.66 -6.84
CA ALA A 38 -2.77 -4.41 -8.10
C ALA A 38 -3.42 -5.20 -9.24
N THR A 39 -3.75 -6.47 -9.01
CA THR A 39 -4.42 -7.30 -10.02
C THR A 39 -5.81 -6.77 -10.32
N LEU A 40 -6.60 -6.43 -9.29
CA LEU A 40 -7.92 -5.84 -9.46
C LEU A 40 -7.85 -4.53 -10.25
N HIS A 41 -6.84 -3.70 -10.01
CA HIS A 41 -6.61 -2.48 -10.78
C HIS A 41 -6.30 -2.76 -12.25
N GLN A 42 -5.42 -3.74 -12.53
CA GLN A 42 -5.08 -4.17 -13.89
C GLN A 42 -6.31 -4.68 -14.67
N VAL A 43 -7.20 -5.44 -14.02
CA VAL A 43 -8.41 -5.98 -14.66
C VAL A 43 -9.64 -5.08 -14.51
N ARG A 44 -9.46 -3.79 -14.15
CA ARG A 44 -10.53 -2.80 -13.96
C ARG A 44 -11.67 -3.27 -13.05
N GLY A 45 -11.34 -3.95 -11.96
CA GLY A 45 -12.30 -4.42 -10.96
C GLY A 45 -13.07 -5.68 -11.35
N ASN A 46 -12.76 -6.32 -12.48
CA ASN A 46 -13.40 -7.58 -12.86
C ASN A 46 -12.88 -8.74 -12.00
N ARG A 47 -13.57 -9.01 -10.88
CA ARG A 47 -13.19 -10.03 -9.88
C ARG A 47 -12.97 -11.43 -10.47
N THR A 48 -13.76 -11.83 -11.47
CA THR A 48 -13.59 -13.12 -12.15
C THR A 48 -12.29 -13.17 -12.94
N HIS A 49 -11.94 -12.06 -13.58
CA HIS A 49 -10.71 -11.92 -14.35
C HIS A 49 -9.49 -11.80 -13.44
N ALA A 50 -9.61 -11.12 -12.29
CA ALA A 50 -8.56 -11.06 -11.27
C ALA A 50 -8.27 -12.45 -10.69
N ALA A 51 -9.30 -13.23 -10.40
CA ALA A 51 -9.15 -14.60 -9.91
C ALA A 51 -8.39 -15.46 -10.94
N ARG A 52 -8.76 -15.38 -12.22
CA ARG A 52 -8.06 -16.07 -13.31
C ARG A 52 -6.60 -15.60 -13.46
N ALA A 53 -6.35 -14.30 -13.38
CA ALA A 53 -5.00 -13.74 -13.47
C ALA A 53 -4.10 -14.17 -12.30
N LEU A 54 -4.68 -14.35 -11.11
CA LEU A 54 -3.98 -14.89 -9.93
C LEU A 54 -3.88 -16.42 -9.92
N GLY A 55 -4.50 -17.12 -10.88
CA GLY A 55 -4.60 -18.59 -10.86
C GLY A 55 -5.46 -19.13 -9.70
N LEU A 56 -6.29 -18.28 -9.10
CA LEU A 56 -7.14 -18.62 -7.96
C LEU A 56 -8.58 -18.88 -8.41
N GLN A 57 -9.25 -19.78 -7.69
CA GLN A 57 -10.68 -19.96 -7.86
C GLN A 57 -11.43 -18.70 -7.38
N ARG A 58 -12.46 -18.27 -8.11
CA ARG A 58 -13.25 -17.06 -7.77
C ARG A 58 -13.76 -17.06 -6.32
N THR A 59 -14.22 -18.21 -5.84
CA THR A 59 -14.71 -18.39 -4.46
C THR A 59 -13.59 -18.19 -3.44
N TYR A 60 -12.39 -18.67 -3.74
CA TYR A 60 -11.23 -18.48 -2.89
C TYR A 60 -10.78 -17.02 -2.85
N LEU A 61 -10.78 -16.32 -3.98
CA LEU A 61 -10.51 -14.88 -4.02
C LEU A 61 -11.51 -14.09 -3.15
N LEU A 62 -12.80 -14.41 -3.22
CA LEU A 62 -13.82 -13.77 -2.38
C LEU A 62 -13.61 -14.04 -0.89
N ARG A 63 -13.21 -15.26 -0.52
CA ARG A 63 -12.81 -15.58 0.87
C ARG A 63 -11.59 -14.76 1.28
N LEU A 64 -10.57 -14.70 0.43
CA LEU A 64 -9.34 -13.97 0.66
C LEU A 64 -9.60 -12.46 0.83
N MET A 65 -10.46 -11.86 -0.01
CA MET A 65 -10.86 -10.45 0.12
C MET A 65 -11.57 -10.17 1.45
N ARG A 66 -12.41 -11.09 1.94
CA ARG A 66 -13.09 -10.96 3.23
C ARG A 66 -12.12 -11.09 4.40
N ASP A 67 -11.25 -12.09 4.35
CA ASP A 67 -10.25 -12.40 5.37
C ASP A 67 -9.25 -11.25 5.53
N LEU A 68 -8.74 -10.74 4.39
CA LEU A 68 -7.78 -9.65 4.36
C LEU A 68 -8.40 -8.24 4.45
N ARG A 69 -9.74 -8.16 4.58
CA ARG A 69 -10.53 -6.92 4.48
C ARG A 69 -10.16 -6.03 3.29
N VAL A 70 -9.80 -6.66 2.17
CA VAL A 70 -9.54 -5.96 0.90
C VAL A 70 -10.89 -5.64 0.28
N THR A 71 -11.40 -4.43 0.55
CA THR A 71 -12.43 -3.88 -0.33
C THR A 71 -11.74 -3.57 -1.65
N ALA A 72 -12.26 -4.08 -2.77
CA ALA A 72 -11.82 -3.57 -4.08
C ALA A 72 -11.90 -2.05 -3.96
N PRO A 73 -10.79 -1.32 -4.13
CA PRO A 73 -10.80 0.11 -3.86
C PRO A 73 -11.95 0.70 -4.70
N PRO A 74 -12.85 1.54 -4.12
CA PRO A 74 -13.68 2.38 -4.97
C PRO A 74 -12.69 3.04 -5.91
N VAL A 75 -12.94 2.96 -7.21
CA VAL A 75 -12.00 3.37 -8.27
C VAL A 75 -11.56 4.80 -7.96
N ASN A 76 -10.49 4.96 -7.19
CA ASN A 76 -10.03 6.27 -6.77
C ASN A 76 -9.10 6.65 -7.91
N LEU A 77 -9.72 7.28 -8.90
CA LEU A 77 -9.12 7.81 -10.11
C LEU A 77 -8.10 8.95 -9.80
N GLY A 78 -7.45 8.94 -8.63
CA GLY A 78 -6.68 10.08 -8.11
C GLY A 78 -5.75 9.84 -6.90
N ALA A 79 -5.40 8.61 -6.51
CA ALA A 79 -4.47 8.40 -5.38
C ALA A 79 -3.06 8.00 -5.84
N ALA A 80 -2.23 9.02 -5.98
CA ALA A 80 -0.77 8.97 -5.99
C ALA A 80 -0.19 8.00 -4.95
N LYS A 81 0.77 7.16 -5.36
CA LYS A 81 2.11 7.01 -4.74
C LYS A 81 2.92 5.92 -5.45
N ALA A 82 3.69 6.33 -6.45
CA ALA A 82 4.97 5.71 -6.77
C ALA A 82 5.97 6.87 -6.93
N PRO A 83 6.96 7.07 -6.03
CA PRO A 83 8.07 7.95 -6.34
C PRO A 83 8.84 7.30 -7.49
N ARG A 84 8.96 8.01 -8.62
CA ARG A 84 9.85 7.64 -9.71
C ARG A 84 11.28 7.61 -9.13
N PRO A 85 12.03 6.50 -9.23
CA PRO A 85 13.47 6.55 -9.01
C PRO A 85 14.14 7.36 -10.15
N PRO A 86 15.33 7.95 -9.90
CA PRO A 86 16.01 8.88 -10.81
C PRO A 86 16.40 8.26 -12.15
#